data_AF-A0A9P0PMZ3-F1
#
_entry.id   AF-A0A9P0PMZ3-F1
#
_cell.length_a   1.000
_cell.length_b   1.000
_cell.length_c   1.000
_cell.angle_alpha   90.00
_cell.angle_beta   90.00
_cell.angle_gamma   90.00
#
_symmetry.space_group_name_H-M   'P 1'
#
loop_
_entity.id
_entity.type
_entity.pdbx_description
1 polymer ?
#
loop_
_entity_poly.entity_id
_entity_poly.type
_entity_poly.pdbx_seq_one_letter_code
_entity_poly.pdbx_strand_id
1 'polypeptide(L)'
;MEKHLLGDLLENYCWNDDLMNISRLLFSIQILLTYPIECFVTREVIENSLLRREPNVPISEKVHYLLTLGIIFTTYIISITTPCLGVVLELNGILAAVPLAYVLPAVCYLQLEEGLIFCRRKLPALGLAIFGLAVAILGVIFLFIDIDKVNTCSKGVEMDYCKNVTIAN
;
A
#
# COMPACT_ATOMS: atom_id res chain seq x y z
N MET A 1 -21.15 22.94 8.06
CA MET A 1 -21.31 21.75 7.19
C MET A 1 -19.91 21.25 6.92
N GLU A 2 -19.43 20.35 7.77
CA GLU A 2 -18.10 19.77 7.63
C GLU A 2 -18.15 18.80 6.45
N LYS A 3 -17.35 19.05 5.41
CA LYS A 3 -17.23 18.14 4.27
C LYS A 3 -16.29 17.02 4.69
N HIS A 4 -16.84 15.89 5.13
CA HIS A 4 -16.07 14.67 5.32
C HIS A 4 -15.72 14.08 3.95
N LEU A 5 -14.51 14.30 3.45
CA LEU A 5 -14.00 13.61 2.27
C LEU A 5 -13.49 12.23 2.69
N LEU A 6 -14.02 11.18 2.07
CA LEU A 6 -13.56 9.80 2.30
C LEU A 6 -12.27 9.55 1.52
N GLY A 7 -11.35 8.78 2.11
CA GLY A 7 -10.07 8.43 1.48
C GLY A 7 -10.23 7.52 0.26
N ASP A 8 -11.34 6.79 0.16
CA ASP A 8 -11.74 6.13 -1.09
C ASP A 8 -12.52 7.13 -1.96
N LEU A 9 -11.95 7.44 -3.13
CA LEU A 9 -12.56 8.37 -4.08
C LEU A 9 -13.97 7.93 -4.49
N LEU A 10 -14.19 6.63 -4.69
CA LEU A 10 -15.45 6.10 -5.21
C LEU A 10 -16.58 6.17 -4.16
N GLU A 11 -16.24 6.21 -2.87
CA GLU A 11 -17.20 6.38 -1.78
C GLU A 11 -17.74 7.81 -1.67
N ASN A 12 -17.06 8.79 -2.25
CA ASN A 12 -17.54 10.18 -2.29
C ASN A 12 -18.66 10.40 -3.32
N TYR A 13 -19.12 9.39 -4.05
CA TYR A 13 -20.14 9.54 -5.08
C TYR A 13 -21.41 8.78 -4.71
N CYS A 14 -22.55 9.34 -5.09
CA CYS A 14 -23.85 8.76 -4.76
C CYS A 14 -24.04 7.37 -5.41
N TRP A 15 -24.94 6.57 -4.85
CA TRP A 15 -25.22 5.23 -5.37
C TRP A 15 -26.07 5.27 -6.65
N ASN A 16 -26.82 6.36 -6.86
CA ASN A 16 -27.67 6.56 -8.04
C ASN A 16 -26.91 7.06 -9.28
N ASP A 17 -25.57 7.08 -9.26
CA ASP A 17 -24.76 7.49 -10.40
C ASP A 17 -24.30 6.25 -11.20
N ASP A 18 -24.92 6.04 -12.36
CA ASP A 18 -24.64 4.90 -13.25
C ASP A 18 -23.18 4.87 -13.75
N LEU A 19 -22.60 6.03 -14.07
CA LEU A 19 -21.23 6.13 -14.55
C LEU A 19 -20.26 5.73 -13.44
N MET A 20 -20.54 6.16 -12.21
CA MET A 20 -19.73 5.78 -11.07
C MET A 20 -19.89 4.29 -10.72
N ASN A 21 -21.11 3.74 -10.83
CA ASN A 21 -21.33 2.31 -10.63
C ASN A 21 -20.57 1.44 -11.63
N ILE A 22 -20.49 1.85 -12.91
CA ILE A 22 -19.63 1.20 -13.90
C ILE A 22 -18.16 1.28 -13.47
N SER A 23 -17.71 2.43 -12.97
CA SER A 23 -16.34 2.63 -12.50
C SER A 23 -16.00 1.72 -11.31
N ARG A 24 -16.93 1.57 -10.34
CA ARG A 24 -16.81 0.63 -9.21
C ARG A 24 -16.66 -0.82 -9.68
N LEU A 25 -17.45 -1.23 -10.69
CA LEU A 25 -17.36 -2.56 -11.27
C LEU A 25 -15.99 -2.81 -11.93
N LEU A 26 -15.55 -1.88 -12.79
CA LEU A 26 -14.26 -1.99 -13.47
C LEU A 26 -13.08 -2.02 -12.49
N PHE A 27 -13.11 -1.17 -11.47
CA PHE A 27 -12.10 -1.15 -10.42
C PHE A 27 -12.07 -2.47 -9.62
N SER A 28 -13.24 -3.04 -9.32
CA SER A 28 -13.35 -4.34 -8.64
C SER A 28 -12.78 -5.48 -9.49
N ILE A 29 -13.06 -5.49 -10.80
CA ILE A 29 -12.49 -6.47 -11.73
C ILE A 29 -10.96 -6.33 -11.79
N GLN A 30 -10.45 -5.09 -11.85
CA GLN A 30 -9.02 -4.84 -11.86
C GLN A 30 -8.35 -5.40 -10.60
N ILE A 31 -8.89 -5.13 -9.40
CA ILE A 31 -8.34 -5.66 -8.15
C ILE A 31 -8.38 -7.19 -8.14
N LEU A 32 -9.48 -7.80 -8.60
CA LEU A 32 -9.63 -9.25 -8.67
C LEU A 32 -8.56 -9.90 -9.56
N LEU A 33 -8.21 -9.25 -10.68
CA LEU A 33 -7.18 -9.74 -11.60
C LEU A 33 -5.75 -9.49 -11.10
N THR A 34 -5.53 -8.39 -10.37
CA THR A 34 -4.22 -8.07 -9.78
C THR A 34 -3.88 -8.95 -8.58
N TYR A 35 -4.87 -9.32 -7.76
CA TYR A 35 -4.62 -10.06 -6.51
C TYR A 35 -3.87 -11.40 -6.69
N PRO A 36 -4.17 -12.26 -7.67
CA PRO A 36 -3.39 -13.47 -7.93
C PRO A 36 -1.92 -13.20 -8.28
N ILE A 37 -1.64 -12.12 -9.00
CA ILE A 37 -0.28 -11.73 -9.40
C ILE A 37 0.51 -11.30 -8.16
N GLU A 38 -0.11 -10.51 -7.29
CA GLU A 38 0.51 -10.07 -6.02
C GLU A 38 0.76 -11.25 -5.05
N CYS A 39 -0.16 -12.23 -5.02
CA CYS A 39 0.05 -13.45 -4.25
C CYS A 39 1.25 -14.26 -4.76
N PHE A 40 1.46 -14.29 -6.08
CA PHE A 40 2.59 -14.97 -6.69
C PHE A 40 3.93 -14.33 -6.27
N VAL A 41 4.07 -13.01 -6.41
CA VAL A 41 5.31 -12.32 -6.03
C VAL A 41 5.58 -12.38 -4.53
N THR A 42 4.53 -12.30 -3.70
CA THR A 42 4.67 -12.39 -2.24
C THR A 42 5.18 -13.76 -1.81
N ARG A 43 4.63 -14.82 -2.40
CA ARG A 43 5.09 -16.19 -2.15
C ARG A 43 6.55 -16.37 -2.57
N GLU A 44 6.91 -15.91 -3.75
CA GLU A 44 8.29 -15.98 -4.26
C GLU A 44 9.28 -15.27 -3.32
N VAL A 45 8.92 -14.09 -2.81
CA VAL A 45 9.75 -13.36 -1.84
C VAL A 45 9.89 -14.12 -0.53
N ILE A 46 8.80 -14.69 0.01
CA ILE A 46 8.82 -15.48 1.25
C ILE A 46 9.69 -16.74 1.09
N GLU A 47 9.53 -17.44 -0.02
CA GLU A 47 10.30 -18.65 -0.34
C GLU A 47 11.80 -18.35 -0.47
N ASN A 48 12.16 -17.25 -1.12
CA ASN A 48 13.56 -16.90 -1.32
C ASN A 48 14.19 -16.24 -0.07
N SER A 49 13.46 -15.38 0.66
CA SER A 49 14.03 -14.61 1.77
C SER A 49 14.03 -15.38 3.10
N LEU A 50 12.93 -16.07 3.44
CA LEU A 50 12.75 -16.71 4.74
C LEU A 50 13.22 -18.16 4.73
N LEU A 51 12.87 -18.90 3.68
CA LEU A 51 13.23 -20.32 3.54
C LEU A 51 14.63 -20.51 2.95
N ARG A 52 15.31 -19.43 2.52
CA ARG A 52 16.66 -19.43 1.90
C ARG A 52 16.83 -20.56 0.89
N ARG A 53 15.83 -20.68 0.02
CA ARG A 53 15.68 -21.78 -0.92
C ARG A 53 16.91 -21.90 -1.83
N GLU A 54 17.41 -23.11 -1.99
CA GLU A 54 18.30 -23.42 -3.11
C GLU A 54 17.48 -23.45 -4.42
N PRO A 55 17.90 -22.74 -5.47
CA PRO A 55 17.09 -22.48 -6.67
C PRO A 55 16.64 -23.74 -7.43
N ASN A 56 17.20 -24.91 -7.12
CA ASN A 56 16.99 -26.15 -7.86
C ASN A 56 16.18 -27.22 -7.11
N VAL A 57 15.71 -26.94 -5.89
CA VAL A 57 14.89 -27.91 -5.13
C VAL A 57 13.41 -27.57 -5.27
N PRO A 58 12.55 -28.51 -5.75
CA PRO A 58 11.12 -28.31 -5.79
C PRO A 58 10.53 -28.30 -4.38
N ILE A 59 9.63 -27.35 -4.13
CA ILE A 59 8.96 -27.21 -2.84
C ILE A 59 7.92 -28.32 -2.71
N SER A 60 7.80 -28.89 -1.51
CA SER A 60 6.72 -29.83 -1.20
C SER A 60 5.37 -29.15 -1.41
N GLU A 61 4.47 -29.80 -2.16
CA GLU A 61 3.13 -29.27 -2.46
C GLU A 61 2.39 -28.80 -1.20
N LYS A 62 2.59 -29.49 -0.06
CA LYS A 62 2.02 -29.11 1.24
C LYS A 62 2.45 -27.71 1.70
N VAL A 63 3.72 -27.38 1.53
CA VAL A 63 4.28 -26.07 1.90
C VAL A 63 3.74 -24.99 0.96
N HIS A 64 3.64 -25.29 -0.34
CA HIS A 64 3.07 -24.36 -1.31
C HIS A 64 1.62 -23.98 -0.99
N TYR A 65 0.78 -24.96 -0.69
CA TYR A 65 -0.61 -24.73 -0.28
C TYR A 65 -0.69 -23.98 1.05
N LEU A 66 0.13 -24.35 2.03
CA LEU A 66 0.15 -23.69 3.34
C LEU A 66 0.55 -22.21 3.23
N LEU A 67 1.57 -21.89 2.45
CA LEU A 67 2.01 -20.51 2.22
C LEU A 67 0.92 -19.70 1.52
N THR A 68 0.34 -20.23 0.45
CA THR A 68 -0.70 -19.53 -0.31
C THR A 68 -1.95 -19.28 0.54
N LEU A 69 -2.41 -20.29 1.30
CA LEU A 69 -3.52 -20.13 2.24
C LEU A 69 -3.18 -19.16 3.36
N GLY A 70 -1.95 -19.18 3.87
CA GLY A 70 -1.48 -18.24 4.88
C GLY A 70 -1.50 -16.78 4.40
N ILE A 71 -1.05 -16.53 3.17
CA ILE A 71 -1.12 -15.20 2.54
C ILE A 71 -2.58 -14.75 2.41
N ILE A 72 -3.43 -15.58 1.81
CA ILE A 72 -4.85 -15.25 1.61
C ILE A 72 -5.54 -14.98 2.95
N PHE A 73 -5.35 -15.86 3.92
CA PHE A 73 -5.93 -15.72 5.26
C PHE A 73 -5.48 -14.43 5.93
N THR A 74 -4.18 -14.11 5.89
CA THR A 74 -3.65 -12.88 6.49
C THR A 74 -4.23 -11.64 5.83
N THR A 75 -4.28 -11.60 4.49
CA THR A 75 -4.88 -10.47 3.76
C THR A 75 -6.37 -10.33 4.04
N TYR A 76 -7.10 -11.44 4.20
CA TYR A 76 -8.51 -11.42 4.59
C TYR A 76 -8.71 -10.83 6.00
N ILE A 77 -7.89 -11.25 6.97
CA ILE A 77 -7.94 -10.68 8.33
C ILE A 77 -7.65 -9.18 8.31
N ILE A 78 -6.65 -8.72 7.55
CA ILE A 78 -6.36 -7.30 7.40
C ILE A 78 -7.55 -6.56 6.77
N SER A 79 -8.19 -7.14 5.75
CA SER A 79 -9.34 -6.54 5.06
C SER A 79 -10.55 -6.33 5.98
N ILE A 80 -10.88 -7.30 6.84
CA ILE A 80 -12.02 -7.16 7.75
C ILE A 80 -11.73 -6.22 8.92
N THR A 81 -10.47 -6.20 9.39
CA THR A 81 -10.06 -5.41 10.55
C THR A 81 -9.78 -3.94 10.21
N THR A 82 -9.41 -3.64 8.97
CA THR A 82 -9.02 -2.27 8.57
C THR A 82 -10.16 -1.57 7.83
N PRO A 83 -10.78 -0.53 8.42
CA PRO A 83 -11.87 0.21 7.79
C PRO A 83 -11.40 1.32 6.83
N CYS A 84 -10.17 1.80 6.97
CA CYS A 84 -9.67 2.97 6.23
C CYS A 84 -8.65 2.58 5.16
N LEU A 85 -9.02 2.69 3.88
CA LEU A 85 -8.09 2.46 2.76
C LEU A 85 -6.91 3.46 2.77
N GLY A 86 -7.18 4.74 3.09
CA GLY A 86 -6.18 5.80 3.05
C GLY A 86 -4.96 5.54 3.95
N VAL A 87 -5.18 5.05 5.16
CA VAL A 87 -4.12 4.72 6.12
C VAL A 87 -3.24 3.58 5.62
N VAL A 88 -3.84 2.56 5.00
CA VAL A 88 -3.09 1.43 4.44
C VAL A 88 -2.20 1.90 3.29
N LEU A 89 -2.73 2.76 2.42
CA LEU A 89 -1.97 3.34 1.30
C LEU A 89 -0.84 4.24 1.78
N GLU A 90 -1.08 5.07 2.80
CA GLU A 90 -0.06 5.93 3.40
C GLU A 90 1.05 5.10 4.05
N LEU A 91 0.69 4.08 4.83
CA LEU A 91 1.63 3.16 5.46
C LEU A 91 2.50 2.43 4.42
N ASN A 92 1.88 1.94 3.34
CA ASN A 92 2.59 1.30 2.23
C ASN A 92 3.57 2.27 1.56
N GLY A 93 3.14 3.51 1.33
CA GLY A 93 3.99 4.56 0.76
C GLY A 93 5.23 4.82 1.62
N ILE A 94 5.05 5.01 2.92
CA ILE A 94 6.12 5.35 3.86
C ILE A 94 7.06 4.17 4.10
N LEU A 95 6.53 2.96 4.33
CA LEU A 95 7.34 1.80 4.72
C LEU A 95 7.95 1.04 3.54
N ALA A 96 7.27 0.98 2.39
CA ALA A 96 7.74 0.22 1.24
C ALA A 96 8.26 1.15 0.14
N ALA A 97 7.44 2.10 -0.33
CA ALA A 97 7.79 2.88 -1.52
C ALA A 97 8.97 3.82 -1.28
N VAL A 98 9.02 4.54 -0.15
CA VAL A 98 10.10 5.51 0.13
C VAL A 98 11.48 4.82 0.22
N PRO A 99 11.68 3.74 1.01
CA PRO A 99 12.96 3.04 1.04
C PRO A 99 13.36 2.48 -0.33
N LEU A 100 12.43 1.89 -1.07
CA LEU A 100 12.71 1.31 -2.39
C LEU A 100 13.07 2.37 -3.43
N ALA A 101 12.41 3.53 -3.41
CA ALA A 101 12.62 4.59 -4.40
C ALA A 101 13.82 5.49 -4.10
N TYR A 102 14.12 5.75 -2.82
CA TYR A 102 15.15 6.72 -2.44
C TYR A 102 16.39 6.05 -1.81
N VAL A 103 16.20 5.13 -0.87
CA VAL A 103 17.30 4.56 -0.08
C VAL A 103 18.02 3.46 -0.84
N LEU A 104 17.29 2.51 -1.42
CA LEU A 104 17.85 1.38 -2.15
C LEU A 104 18.77 1.82 -3.32
N PRO A 105 18.32 2.65 -4.28
CA PRO A 105 19.19 3.06 -5.38
C PRO A 105 20.40 3.88 -4.90
N ALA A 106 20.23 4.70 -3.87
CA ALA A 106 21.33 5.47 -3.30
C ALA A 106 22.39 4.56 -2.64
N VAL A 107 21.98 3.56 -1.87
CA VAL A 107 22.89 2.60 -1.24
C VAL A 107 23.59 1.75 -2.30
N CYS A 108 22.86 1.26 -3.31
CA CYS A 108 23.44 0.51 -4.42
C CYS A 108 24.51 1.34 -5.14
N TYR A 109 24.25 2.62 -5.42
CA TYR A 109 25.23 3.50 -6.05
C TYR A 109 26.46 3.74 -5.17
N LEU A 110 26.27 3.95 -3.86
CA LEU A 110 27.37 4.17 -2.92
C LEU A 110 28.27 2.95 -2.74
N GLN A 111 27.70 1.74 -2.85
CA GLN A 111 28.40 0.46 -2.76
C GLN A 111 29.14 0.08 -4.06
N LEU A 112 28.55 0.38 -5.23
CA LEU A 112 29.12 0.03 -6.53
C LEU A 112 30.24 0.99 -6.97
N GLU A 113 30.11 2.27 -6.66
CA GLU A 113 31.13 3.26 -7.02
C GLU A 113 32.33 3.14 -6.05
N GLU A 114 33.56 3.13 -6.56
CA GLU A 114 34.76 3.06 -5.72
C GLU A 114 35.10 4.43 -5.09
N GLY A 115 35.75 4.41 -3.92
CA GLY A 115 36.25 5.62 -3.25
C GLY A 115 35.43 6.11 -2.04
N LEU A 116 35.93 7.18 -1.39
CA LEU A 116 35.40 7.71 -0.14
C LEU A 116 33.94 8.19 -0.29
N ILE A 117 33.12 7.88 0.72
CA ILE A 117 31.70 8.27 0.82
C ILE A 117 31.46 9.79 0.70
N PHE A 118 32.44 10.61 1.08
CA PHE A 118 32.35 12.08 1.05
C PHE A 118 32.92 12.72 -0.23
N CYS A 119 33.13 11.94 -1.29
CA CYS A 119 33.55 12.49 -2.58
C CYS A 119 32.41 13.27 -3.27
N ARG A 120 32.74 14.32 -4.03
CA ARG A 120 31.74 15.17 -4.73
C ARG A 120 30.81 14.41 -5.67
N ARG A 121 31.24 13.24 -6.17
CA ARG A 121 30.42 12.36 -7.02
C ARG A 121 29.39 11.55 -6.22
N LYS A 122 29.69 11.22 -4.94
CA LYS A 122 28.83 10.43 -4.04
C LYS A 122 27.91 11.29 -3.17
N LEU A 123 28.22 12.58 -2.99
CA LEU A 123 27.35 13.55 -2.30
C LEU A 123 25.88 13.56 -2.75
N PRO A 124 25.54 13.57 -4.05
CA PRO A 124 24.13 13.58 -4.47
C PRO A 124 23.40 12.28 -4.05
N ALA A 125 24.07 11.12 -4.15
CA ALA A 125 23.50 9.86 -3.71
C ALA A 125 23.31 9.81 -2.18
N LEU A 126 24.29 10.31 -1.42
CA LEU A 126 24.17 10.43 0.03
C LEU A 126 23.02 11.40 0.42
N GLY A 127 22.90 12.52 -0.27
CA GLY A 127 21.79 13.46 -0.09
C GLY A 127 20.42 12.83 -0.36
N LEU A 128 20.33 12.01 -1.42
CA LEU A 128 19.10 11.28 -1.75
C LEU A 128 18.71 10.27 -0.66
N ALA A 129 19.68 9.53 -0.12
CA ALA A 129 19.45 8.58 0.97
C ALA A 129 18.98 9.29 2.25
N ILE A 130 19.65 10.39 2.63
CA ILE A 130 19.27 11.18 3.81
C ILE A 130 17.88 11.80 3.63
N PHE A 131 17.59 12.32 2.44
CA PHE A 131 16.27 12.87 2.13
C PHE A 131 15.18 11.81 2.23
N GLY A 132 15.39 10.62 1.63
CA GLY A 132 14.46 9.50 1.74
C GLY A 132 14.22 9.07 3.19
N LEU A 133 15.27 8.99 4.00
CA LEU A 133 15.14 8.65 5.42
C LEU A 133 14.38 9.73 6.20
N ALA A 134 14.67 11.01 5.95
CA ALA A 134 13.95 12.11 6.58
C ALA A 134 12.47 12.11 6.23
N VAL A 135 12.12 11.90 4.95
CA VAL A 135 10.72 11.78 4.49
C VAL A 135 10.03 10.59 5.15
N ALA A 136 10.69 9.44 5.26
CA ALA A 136 10.13 8.27 5.94
C ALA A 136 9.85 8.55 7.42
N ILE A 137 10.80 9.15 8.15
CA ILE A 137 10.64 9.48 9.57
C ILE A 137 9.50 10.49 9.77
N LEU A 138 9.48 11.56 8.97
CA LEU A 138 8.43 12.57 9.03
C LEU A 138 7.06 11.97 8.71
N GLY A 139 6.97 11.11 7.69
CA GLY A 139 5.74 10.40 7.34
C GLY A 139 5.23 9.54 8.48
N VAL A 140 6.10 8.76 9.13
CA VAL A 140 5.73 7.95 10.31
C VAL A 140 5.20 8.84 11.43
N ILE A 141 5.85 9.98 11.71
CA ILE A 141 5.40 10.93 12.73
C ILE A 141 4.01 11.48 12.41
N PHE A 142 3.76 11.91 11.16
CA PHE A 142 2.45 12.40 10.75
C PHE A 142 1.37 11.33 10.88
N LEU A 143 1.66 10.11 10.45
CA LEU A 143 0.75 8.98 10.57
C LEU A 143 0.33 8.77 12.04
N PHE A 144 1.28 8.78 12.98
CA PHE A 144 0.97 8.62 14.41
C PHE A 144 0.15 9.79 14.98
N ILE A 145 0.37 11.02 14.51
CA ILE A 145 -0.39 12.20 14.96
C ILE A 145 -1.84 12.14 14.45
N ASP A 146 -2.05 11.67 13.22
CA ASP A 146 -3.38 11.65 12.60
C ASP A 146 -4.19 10.38 12.91
N ILE A 147 -3.66 9.41 13.68
CA ILE A 147 -4.40 8.22 14.15
C ILE A 147 -5.73 8.58 14.81
N ASP A 148 -5.83 9.71 15.51
CA ASP A 148 -7.08 10.13 16.15
C ASP A 148 -8.19 10.48 15.13
N LYS A 149 -7.83 10.97 13.94
CA LYS A 149 -8.78 11.24 12.84
C LYS A 149 -9.16 9.96 12.08
N VAL A 150 -8.34 8.92 12.16
CA VAL A 150 -8.58 7.61 11.52
C VAL A 150 -9.77 6.89 12.18
N ASN A 151 -10.02 7.13 13.46
CA ASN A 151 -11.09 6.47 14.22
C ASN A 151 -12.52 6.82 13.74
N THR A 152 -12.69 7.80 12.84
CA THR A 152 -14.00 8.20 12.30
C THR A 152 -14.32 7.60 10.92
N CYS A 153 -13.55 6.65 10.40
CA CYS A 153 -13.89 5.98 9.14
C CYS A 153 -15.17 5.15 9.29
N SER A 154 -16.27 5.64 8.72
CA SER A 154 -17.53 4.92 8.68
C SER A 154 -17.64 4.11 7.38
N LYS A 155 -17.96 2.82 7.49
CA LYS A 155 -18.22 1.93 6.34
C LYS A 155 -19.64 2.16 5.82
N GLY A 156 -19.78 2.43 4.52
CA GLY A 156 -21.06 2.37 3.81
C GLY A 156 -22.08 3.44 4.18
N VAL A 157 -21.64 4.59 4.70
CA VAL A 157 -22.54 5.74 4.91
C VAL A 157 -22.57 6.58 3.65
N GLU A 158 -23.73 6.63 2.99
CA GLU A 158 -23.93 7.51 1.86
C GLU A 158 -23.85 8.98 2.30
N MET A 159 -23.12 9.77 1.52
CA MET A 159 -22.87 11.19 1.75
C MET A 159 -24.18 11.99 1.86
N ASP A 160 -24.27 12.94 2.79
CA ASP A 160 -25.52 13.63 3.09
C ASP A 160 -26.12 14.43 1.92
N TYR A 161 -25.29 14.90 0.99
CA TYR A 161 -25.80 15.57 -0.22
C TYR A 161 -26.51 14.61 -1.18
N CYS A 162 -26.23 13.30 -1.13
CA CYS A 162 -26.92 12.31 -1.97
C CYS A 162 -28.37 12.13 -1.52
N LYS A 163 -28.63 12.22 -0.20
CA LYS A 163 -29.98 12.13 0.38
C LYS A 163 -30.85 13.34 0.03
N ASN A 164 -30.25 14.53 -0.09
CA ASN A 164 -30.98 15.75 -0.43
C ASN A 164 -31.40 15.79 -1.91
N VAL A 165 -30.68 15.11 -2.80
CA VAL A 165 -31.03 15.02 -4.23
C VAL A 165 -32.27 14.14 -4.45
N THR A 166 -32.48 13.12 -3.62
CA THR A 166 -33.63 12.22 -3.73
C THR A 166 -34.95 12.85 -3.25
N ILE A 167 -34.90 13.87 -2.40
CA ILE A 167 -36.09 14.54 -1.84
C ILE A 167 -36.59 15.68 -2.76
N ALA A 168 -35.72 16.18 -3.64
CA ALA A 168 -36.05 17.29 -4.55
C ALA A 168 -36.65 16.84 -5.89
N ASN A 169 -36.80 15.54 -6.13
CA ASN A 169 -37.41 14.95 -7.33
C ASN A 169 -38.74 14.27 -7.02
#